data_AF-A0A3E4ECF4-F1
#
_entry.id   AF-A0A3E4ECF4-F1
#
_cell.length_a   1.000
_cell.length_b   1.000
_cell.length_c   1.000
_cell.angle_alpha   90.00
_cell.angle_beta   90.00
_cell.angle_gamma   90.00
#
_symmetry.space_group_name_H-M   'P 1'
#
loop_
_entity.id
_entity.type
_entity.pdbx_description
1 polymer ?
#
loop_
_entity_poly.entity_id
_entity_poly.type
_entity_poly.pdbx_seq_one_letter_code
_entity_poly.pdbx_strand_id
1 'polypeptide(L)' 'MIIDARQMKKILVANGYEYKRCKGSHFMYSNGTNTVAVNNHLNRMVAQRIIKQYHLQVAGV' A
#
# COMPACT_ATOMS: atom_id res chain seq x y z
N MET A 1 -15.79 2.34 -0.11
CA MET A 1 -14.50 3.04 0.02
C MET A 1 -13.65 2.76 -1.21
N ILE A 2 -13.23 3.80 -1.94
CA ILE A 2 -12.34 3.66 -3.11
C ILE A 2 -10.92 3.88 -2.60
N ILE A 3 -10.10 2.82 -2.57
CA ILE A 3 -8.71 2.90 -2.13
C ILE A 3 -7.83 3.19 -3.34
N ASP A 4 -7.44 4.45 -3.47
CA ASP A 4 -6.44 4.89 -4.45
C ASP A 4 -5.01 4.73 -3.89
N ALA A 5 -4.00 5.07 -4.70
CA ALA A 5 -2.60 4.95 -4.28
C ALA A 5 -2.25 5.85 -3.07
N ARG A 6 -2.94 6.99 -2.89
CA ARG A 6 -2.71 7.93 -1.80
C ARG A 6 -3.29 7.40 -0.49
N GLN A 7 -4.49 6.83 -0.52
CA GLN A 7 -5.08 6.13 0.62
C GLN A 7 -4.28 4.88 0.96
N MET A 8 -3.85 4.10 -0.04
CA MET A 8 -3.02 2.93 0.19
C MET A 8 -1.69 3.29 0.87
N LYS A 9 -1.07 4.42 0.50
CA LYS A 9 0.10 4.94 1.21
C LYS A 9 -0.20 5.18 2.69
N LYS A 10 -1.31 5.85 3.02
CA LYS A 10 -1.69 6.10 4.42
C LYS A 10 -1.89 4.80 5.20
N ILE A 11 -2.59 3.83 4.61
CA ILE A 11 -2.79 2.50 5.20
C ILE A 11 -1.43 1.84 5.46
N LEU A 12 -0.55 1.78 4.47
CA LEU A 12 0.77 1.17 4.61
C LEU A 12 1.59 1.83 5.72
N VAL A 13 1.65 3.16 5.77
CA VAL A 13 2.36 3.91 6.82
C VAL A 13 1.77 3.63 8.20
N ALA A 14 0.45 3.63 8.35
CA ALA A 14 -0.21 3.29 9.61
C ALA A 14 0.07 1.84 10.06
N ASN A 15 0.38 0.94 9.13
CA ASN A 15 0.77 -0.45 9.40
C ASN A 15 2.30 -0.65 9.50
N GLY A 16 3.07 0.43 9.67
CA GLY A 16 4.52 0.36 9.89
C GLY A 16 5.36 0.16 8.63
N TYR A 17 4.79 0.35 7.44
CA TYR A 17 5.55 0.32 6.20
C TYR A 17 6.12 1.70 5.87
N GLU A 18 7.40 1.72 5.49
CA GLU A 18 8.10 2.92 5.08
C GLU A 18 8.27 2.96 3.56
N TYR A 19 8.19 4.16 2.98
CA TYR A 19 8.58 4.36 1.59
C TYR A 19 10.07 4.12 1.41
N LYS A 20 10.45 3.28 0.42
CA LYS A 20 11.85 3.00 0.11
C LYS A 20 12.31 3.64 -1.18
N ARG A 21 11.56 3.44 -2.27
CA ARG A 21 11.90 3.98 -3.60
C ARG A 21 10.72 4.02 -4.54
N CYS A 22 10.86 4.77 -5.61
CA CYS A 22 9.94 4.81 -6.74
C CYS A 22 10.71 4.45 -8.02
N LYS A 23 10.11 3.61 -8.87
CA LYS A 23 10.61 3.34 -10.22
C LYS A 23 9.44 3.39 -11.20
N GLY A 24 9.42 4.42 -12.05
CA GLY A 24 8.31 4.66 -12.96
C GLY A 24 7.00 4.87 -12.20
N SER A 25 5.97 4.11 -12.55
CA SER A 25 4.64 4.17 -11.92
C SER A 25 4.50 3.39 -10.60
N HIS A 26 5.56 2.75 -10.11
CA HIS A 26 5.50 1.89 -8.93
C HIS A 26 6.28 2.47 -7.74
N PHE A 27 5.60 2.54 -6.60
CA PHE A 27 6.14 2.92 -5.30
C PHE A 27 6.38 1.67 -4.45
N MET A 28 7.57 1.52 -3.89
CA MET A 28 7.90 0.41 -3.00
C MET A 28 7.87 0.85 -1.55
N TYR A 29 7.17 0.07 -0.74
CA TYR A 29 7.07 0.23 0.70
C TYR A 29 7.60 -1.01 1.42
N SER A 30 8.27 -0.85 2.55
CA SER A 30 8.75 -1.99 3.33
C SER A 30 8.71 -1.70 4.83
N ASN A 31 8.36 -2.71 5.62
CA ASN A 31 8.43 -2.70 7.08
C ASN A 31 9.63 -3.50 7.62
N GLY A 32 10.64 -3.76 6.78
CA GLY A 32 11.82 -4.58 7.12
C GLY A 32 11.63 -6.08 6.84
N THR A 33 10.42 -6.60 6.99
CA THR A 33 10.10 -8.02 6.72
C THR A 33 9.48 -8.22 5.35
N ASN A 34 8.48 -7.40 5.04
CA ASN A 34 7.71 -7.45 3.80
C ASN A 34 8.01 -6.24 2.93
N THR A 35 7.95 -6.42 1.61
CA THR A 35 8.01 -5.33 0.63
C THR A 35 6.74 -5.36 -0.23
N VAL A 36 6.09 -4.21 -0.36
CA VAL A 36 4.85 -4.02 -1.12
C VAL A 36 5.11 -3.01 -2.22
N ALA A 37 4.78 -3.38 -3.46
CA ALA A 37 4.76 -2.47 -4.60
C ALA A 37 3.34 -1.96 -4.84
N VAL A 38 3.17 -0.64 -4.87
CA VAL A 38 1.90 0.04 -5.15
C VAL A 38 2.02 0.81 -6.45
N ASN A 39 1.11 0.58 -7.38
CA ASN A 39 1.03 1.30 -8.64
C ASN A 39 0.32 2.67 -8.44
N ASN A 40 0.73 3.71 -9.16
CA ASN A 40 0.08 5.03 -9.12
C ASN A 40 -1.39 5.01 -9.56
N HIS A 41 -1.76 4.11 -10.47
CA HIS A 41 -3.13 3.81 -10.92
C HIS A 41 -3.66 2.55 -10.23
N LEU A 42 -3.63 2.55 -8.89
CA LEU A 42 -4.07 1.41 -8.09
C LEU A 42 -5.55 1.10 -8.35
N ASN A 43 -5.85 -0.10 -8.84
CA ASN A 43 -7.21 -0.60 -8.95
C ASN A 43 -7.69 -1.17 -7.60
N ARG A 44 -8.97 -0.97 -7.29
CA ARG A 44 -9.69 -1.53 -6.13
C ARG A 44 -9.41 -3.02 -5.88
N MET A 45 -9.40 -3.86 -6.92
CA MET A 45 -9.15 -5.30 -6.75
C MET A 45 -7.74 -5.58 -6.24
N VAL A 46 -6.75 -4.86 -6.77
CA VAL A 46 -5.36 -4.97 -6.34
C VAL A 46 -5.19 -4.42 -4.92
N ALA A 47 -5.86 -3.32 -4.60
CA ALA A 47 -5.86 -2.75 -3.26
C ALA A 47 -6.41 -3.75 -2.22
N GLN A 48 -7.56 -4.37 -2.49
CA GLN A 48 -8.15 -5.39 -1.63
C GLN A 48 -7.26 -6.62 -1.48
N ARG A 49 -6.61 -7.07 -2.57
CA ARG A 49 -5.65 -8.17 -2.52
C ARG A 49 -4.47 -7.85 -1.59
N ILE A 50 -3.88 -6.66 -1.71
CA ILE A 50 -2.75 -6.23 -0.87
C ILE A 50 -3.17 -6.21 0.60
N ILE A 51 -4.31 -5.60 0.92
CA ILE A 51 -4.83 -5.53 2.30
C ILE A 51 -5.00 -6.93 2.89
N LYS A 52 -5.59 -7.86 2.13
CA LYS A 52 -5.80 -9.23 2.58
C LYS A 52 -4.48 -10.00 2.72
N GLN A 53 -3.58 -9.89 1.75
CA GLN A 53 -2.31 -10.64 1.70
C GLN A 53 -1.36 -10.23 2.83
N TYR A 54 -1.33 -8.95 3.18
CA TYR A 54 -0.44 -8.41 4.21
C TYR A 54 -1.15 -8.10 5.52
N HIS A 55 -2.41 -8.55 5.67
CA HIS A 55 -3.23 -8.37 6.88
C HIS A 55 -3.27 -6.92 7.38
N LEU A 56 -3.41 -5.97 6.46
CA LEU A 56 -3.34 -4.54 6.78
C LEU A 56 -4.62 -4.07 7.50
N GLN A 57 -4.45 -3.29 8.56
CA GLN A 57 -5.55 -2.61 9.24
C GLN A 57 -5.93 -1.31 8.49
N VAL A 58 -7.23 -1.12 8.24
CA VAL A 58 -7.76 -0.01 7.43
C VAL A 58 -8.52 1.01 8.29
N ALA A 59 -8.36 0.96 9.62
CA ALA A 59 -9.13 1.80 10.54
C ALA A 59 -8.86 3.30 10.33
N GLY A 60 -9.89 4.03 9.89
CA GLY A 60 -9.96 5.51 9.97
C GLY A 60 -9.17 6.31 8.94
N VAL A 61 -9.12 5.89 7.66
CA VAL A 61 -8.58 6.71 6.55
C VAL A 61 -9.67 7.50 5.84
#